data_AF-A0A117RHX4-F1
#
_entry.id   AF-A0A117RHX4-F1
#
_cell.length_a   1.000
_cell.length_b   1.000
_cell.length_c   1.000
_cell.angle_alpha   90.00
_cell.angle_beta   90.00
_cell.angle_gamma   90.00
#
_symmetry.space_group_name_H-M   'P 1'
#
loop_
_entity.id
_entity.type
_entity.pdbx_description
1 polymer ?
#
loop_
_entity_poly.entity_id
_entity_poly.type
_entity_poly.pdbx_seq_one_letter_code
_entity_poly.pdbx_strand_id
1 'polypeptide(L)'
;MAEDLELSESLRPLVTRLEDLRVAALEDSTQARLALGQHQLLDAELGLLTARYPHRERLWSQLMLARYRCGRRADALAAYRQVYELLDLELGIEPGPALRELHQRILEDDTTLTAALGSAHTEELGHGMSPAARRSGSRWVA
;
A
#
# COMPACT_ATOMS: atom_id res chain seq x y z
N MET A 1 37.69 14.13 -22.34
CA MET A 1 38.31 13.23 -21.33
C MET A 1 38.35 13.84 -19.93
N ALA A 2 39.02 14.97 -19.66
CA ALA A 2 38.96 15.61 -18.33
C ALA A 2 37.63 16.36 -18.09
N GLU A 3 37.11 17.07 -19.08
CA GLU A 3 35.82 17.79 -18.98
C GLU A 3 34.60 16.85 -18.84
N ASP A 4 34.61 15.69 -19.51
CA ASP A 4 33.52 14.69 -19.40
C ASP A 4 33.41 14.10 -17.99
N LEU A 5 34.55 13.94 -17.31
CA LEU A 5 34.61 13.44 -15.94
C LEU A 5 34.09 14.49 -14.96
N GLU A 6 34.48 15.76 -15.09
CA GLU A 6 33.97 16.86 -14.24
C GLU A 6 32.47 17.13 -14.46
N LEU A 7 31.99 17.03 -15.71
CA LEU A 7 30.55 17.07 -16.01
C LEU A 7 29.82 15.88 -15.37
N SER A 8 30.40 14.68 -15.38
CA SER A 8 29.79 13.52 -14.71
C SER A 8 29.75 13.65 -13.18
N GLU A 9 30.78 14.23 -12.55
CA GLU A 9 30.81 14.45 -11.10
C GLU A 9 29.81 15.52 -10.65
N SER A 10 29.72 16.62 -11.40
CA SER A 10 28.79 17.72 -11.11
C SER A 10 27.31 17.30 -11.29
N LEU A 11 27.03 16.29 -12.12
CA LEU A 11 25.68 15.74 -12.30
C LEU A 11 25.27 14.70 -11.25
N ARG A 12 26.20 14.11 -10.48
CA ARG A 12 25.87 13.11 -9.43
C ARG A 12 24.74 13.53 -8.49
N PRO A 13 24.72 14.72 -7.87
CA PRO A 13 23.63 15.12 -6.99
C PRO A 13 22.27 15.21 -7.70
N LEU A 14 22.27 15.60 -8.98
CA LEU A 14 21.05 15.64 -9.78
C LEU A 14 20.53 14.23 -10.08
N VAL A 15 21.43 13.30 -10.42
CA VAL A 15 21.08 11.88 -10.65
C VAL A 15 20.46 11.29 -9.39
N THR A 16 21.11 11.42 -8.23
CA THR A 16 20.57 10.93 -6.94
C THR A 16 19.19 11.51 -6.65
N ARG A 17 19.01 12.82 -6.82
CA ARG A 17 17.70 13.46 -6.62
C ARG A 17 16.63 12.93 -7.57
N LEU A 18 16.96 12.70 -8.83
CA LEU A 18 16.00 12.15 -9.80
C LEU A 18 15.65 10.69 -9.50
N GLU A 19 16.60 9.91 -9.01
CA GLU A 19 16.36 8.54 -8.54
C GLU A 19 15.43 8.53 -7.33
N ASP A 20 15.65 9.41 -6.35
CA ASP A 20 14.76 9.56 -5.19
C ASP A 20 13.34 9.94 -5.60
N LEU A 21 13.20 10.93 -6.49
CA LEU A 21 11.90 11.34 -7.03
C LEU A 21 11.21 10.21 -7.79
N ARG A 22 11.98 9.43 -8.55
CA ARG A 22 11.45 8.27 -9.27
C ARG A 22 10.91 7.22 -8.31
N VAL A 23 11.64 6.90 -7.24
CA VAL A 23 11.20 5.92 -6.24
C VAL A 23 9.93 6.41 -5.53
N ALA A 24 9.89 7.68 -5.12
CA ALA A 24 8.69 8.27 -4.51
C ALA A 24 7.48 8.20 -5.46
N ALA A 25 7.66 8.50 -6.75
CA ALA A 25 6.60 8.38 -7.75
C ALA A 25 6.10 6.93 -7.91
N LEU A 26 7.00 5.94 -7.82
CA LEU A 26 6.62 4.53 -7.84
C LEU A 26 5.78 4.16 -6.61
N GLU A 27 6.19 4.58 -5.42
CA GLU A 27 5.44 4.39 -4.17
C GLU A 27 4.04 5.03 -4.23
N ASP A 28 3.92 6.23 -4.80
CA ASP A 28 2.63 6.90 -4.96
C ASP A 28 1.74 6.19 -5.99
N SER A 29 2.31 5.78 -7.12
CA SER A 29 1.55 5.07 -8.17
C SER A 29 1.01 3.72 -7.69
N THR A 30 1.83 2.96 -6.95
CA THR A 30 1.43 1.67 -6.39
C THR A 30 0.41 1.84 -5.27
N GLN A 31 0.53 2.89 -4.45
CA GLN A 31 -0.49 3.23 -3.45
C GLN A 31 -1.84 3.50 -4.10
N ALA A 32 -1.87 4.32 -5.14
CA ALA A 32 -3.10 4.64 -5.86
C ALA A 32 -3.74 3.38 -6.47
N ARG A 33 -2.93 2.50 -7.08
CA ARG A 33 -3.40 1.23 -7.65
C ARG A 33 -3.91 0.25 -6.59
N LEU A 34 -3.31 0.21 -5.40
CA LEU A 34 -3.84 -0.55 -4.26
C LEU A 34 -5.20 -0.03 -3.80
N ALA A 35 -5.36 1.29 -3.74
CA ALA A 35 -6.63 1.92 -3.40
C ALA A 35 -7.74 1.61 -4.42
N LEU A 36 -7.37 1.45 -5.70
CA LEU A 36 -8.24 1.01 -6.80
C LEU A 36 -8.49 -0.51 -6.82
N GLY A 37 -7.95 -1.27 -5.86
CA GLY A 37 -8.17 -2.72 -5.77
C GLY A 37 -7.32 -3.56 -6.73
N GLN A 38 -6.26 -3.02 -7.34
CA GLN A 38 -5.40 -3.76 -8.29
C GLN A 38 -4.33 -4.63 -7.59
N HIS A 39 -4.63 -5.17 -6.40
CA HIS A 39 -3.67 -5.86 -5.53
C HIS A 39 -3.06 -7.12 -6.16
N GLN A 40 -3.83 -7.86 -6.97
CA GLN A 40 -3.33 -9.07 -7.65
C GLN A 40 -2.23 -8.77 -8.68
N LEU A 41 -2.36 -7.67 -9.42
CA LEU A 41 -1.38 -7.27 -10.44
C LEU A 41 -0.11 -6.69 -9.82
N LEU A 42 -0.20 -6.18 -8.59
CA LEU A 42 0.90 -5.50 -7.92
C LEU A 42 1.84 -6.42 -7.15
N ASP A 43 1.46 -7.65 -6.80
CA ASP A 43 2.32 -8.52 -5.97
C ASP A 43 3.70 -8.76 -6.60
N ALA A 44 3.74 -9.12 -7.89
CA ALA A 44 5.00 -9.36 -8.59
C ALA A 44 5.82 -8.07 -8.77
N GLU A 45 5.16 -6.96 -9.10
CA GLU A 45 5.81 -5.66 -9.28
C GLU A 45 6.41 -5.14 -7.97
N LEU A 46 5.63 -5.18 -6.88
CA LEU A 46 6.08 -4.77 -5.55
C LEU A 46 7.21 -5.67 -5.05
N GLY A 47 7.18 -6.97 -5.34
CA GLY A 47 8.30 -7.87 -5.02
C GLY A 47 9.60 -7.50 -5.73
N LEU A 48 9.53 -7.06 -6.99
CA LEU A 48 10.70 -6.56 -7.71
C LEU A 48 11.17 -5.21 -7.16
N LEU A 49 10.24 -4.33 -6.81
CA LEU A 49 10.55 -3.01 -6.25
C LEU A 49 11.20 -3.11 -4.87
N THR A 50 10.74 -4.01 -3.99
CA THR A 50 11.38 -4.22 -2.68
C THR A 50 12.76 -4.86 -2.81
N ALA A 51 12.96 -5.75 -3.79
CA ALA A 51 14.30 -6.29 -4.06
C ALA A 51 15.26 -5.21 -4.60
N ARG A 52 14.76 -4.27 -5.41
CA ARG A 52 15.56 -3.18 -5.97
C ARG A 52 15.83 -2.04 -4.97
N TYR A 53 14.87 -1.76 -4.09
CA TYR A 53 14.94 -0.68 -3.11
C TYR A 53 14.63 -1.21 -1.69
N PRO A 54 15.49 -2.08 -1.13
CA PRO A 54 15.20 -2.81 0.11
C PRO A 54 14.98 -1.93 1.34
N HIS A 55 15.58 -0.73 1.38
CA HIS A 55 15.43 0.19 2.51
C HIS A 55 14.17 1.07 2.45
N ARG A 56 13.34 0.93 1.41
CA ARG A 56 12.09 1.70 1.28
C ARG A 56 10.94 0.94 1.95
N GLU A 57 10.78 1.16 3.26
CA GLU A 57 9.74 0.51 4.08
C GLU A 57 8.31 0.68 3.55
N ARG A 58 8.04 1.77 2.83
CA ARG A 58 6.74 2.02 2.20
C ARG A 58 6.42 0.98 1.13
N LEU A 59 7.39 0.56 0.32
CA LEU A 59 7.22 -0.52 -0.67
C LEU A 59 6.93 -1.86 0.02
N TRP A 60 7.59 -2.15 1.15
CA TRP A 60 7.31 -3.34 1.95
C TRP A 60 5.89 -3.32 2.53
N SER A 61 5.45 -2.16 3.04
CA SER A 61 4.08 -1.98 3.54
C SER A 61 3.06 -2.26 2.45
N GLN A 62 3.30 -1.75 1.24
CA GLN A 62 2.43 -1.97 0.08
C GLN A 62 2.42 -3.43 -0.36
N LEU A 63 3.57 -4.12 -0.36
CA LEU A 63 3.68 -5.54 -0.68
C LEU A 63 2.89 -6.39 0.33
N MET A 64 3.06 -6.11 1.62
CA MET A 64 2.32 -6.77 2.70
C MET A 64 0.80 -6.60 2.51
N LEU A 65 0.36 -5.37 2.26
CA LEU A 65 -1.05 -5.07 2.05
C LEU A 65 -1.61 -5.75 0.79
N ALA A 66 -0.85 -5.76 -0.31
CA ALA A 66 -1.24 -6.43 -1.55
C ALA A 66 -1.47 -7.92 -1.32
N ARG A 67 -0.50 -8.59 -0.69
CA ARG A 67 -0.58 -10.03 -0.37
C ARG A 67 -1.72 -10.34 0.58
N TYR A 68 -1.91 -9.53 1.62
CA TYR A 68 -3.03 -9.69 2.55
C TYR A 68 -4.38 -9.59 1.82
N ARG A 69 -4.57 -8.57 0.97
CA ARG A 69 -5.79 -8.40 0.16
C ARG A 69 -6.02 -9.52 -0.86
N CYS A 70 -4.95 -10.15 -1.34
CA CYS A 70 -5.03 -11.38 -2.15
C CYS A 70 -5.39 -12.65 -1.35
N GLY A 71 -5.64 -12.55 -0.03
CA GLY A 71 -5.86 -13.71 0.84
C GLY A 71 -4.58 -14.45 1.23
N ARG A 72 -3.41 -13.93 0.87
CA ARG A 72 -2.09 -14.53 1.12
C ARG A 72 -1.47 -13.99 2.39
N ARG A 73 -2.19 -14.12 3.50
CA ARG A 73 -1.79 -13.59 4.82
C ARG A 73 -0.42 -14.11 5.27
N ALA A 74 -0.13 -15.40 5.08
CA ALA A 74 1.16 -15.98 5.43
C ALA A 74 2.34 -15.30 4.69
N ASP A 75 2.14 -14.97 3.41
CA ASP A 75 3.15 -14.32 2.57
C ASP A 75 3.34 -12.83 2.91
N ALA A 76 2.28 -12.17 3.40
CA ALA A 76 2.37 -10.83 3.96
C ALA A 76 3.21 -10.81 5.24
N LEU A 77 2.96 -11.73 6.16
CA LEU A 77 3.76 -11.88 7.39
C LEU A 77 5.20 -12.32 7.10
N ALA A 78 5.41 -13.12 6.04
CA ALA A 78 6.76 -13.47 5.59
C ALA A 78 7.54 -12.25 5.07
N ALA A 79 6.89 -11.34 4.34
CA ALA A 79 7.51 -10.09 3.90
C ALA A 79 7.96 -9.22 5.08
N TYR A 80 7.18 -9.14 6.16
CA TYR A 80 7.57 -8.43 7.37
C TYR A 80 8.83 -9.01 8.02
N ARG A 81 8.92 -10.34 8.12
CA ARG A 81 10.13 -11.01 8.65
C ARG A 81 11.36 -10.71 7.79
N GLN A 82 11.20 -10.76 6.47
CA GLN A 82 12.29 -10.45 5.53
C GLN A 82 12.83 -9.03 5.70
N VAL A 83 11.95 -8.01 5.77
CA VAL A 83 12.41 -6.63 5.95
C VAL A 83 12.96 -6.38 7.36
N TYR A 84 12.40 -7.03 8.38
CA TYR A 84 12.96 -6.95 9.74
C TYR A 84 14.39 -7.48 9.77
N GLU A 85 14.61 -8.70 9.25
CA GLU A 85 15.95 -9.31 9.18
C GLU A 85 16.90 -8.44 8.36
N LEU A 86 16.46 -7.88 7.24
CA LEU A 86 17.28 -7.00 6.40
C LEU A 86 17.70 -5.73 7.15
N LEU A 87 16.77 -5.02 7.77
CA LEU A 87 17.06 -3.76 8.48
C LEU A 87 17.90 -3.97 9.73
N ASP A 88 17.65 -5.06 10.46
CA ASP A 88 18.46 -5.43 11.62
C ASP A 88 19.89 -5.79 11.21
N LEU A 89 20.05 -6.62 10.17
CA LEU A 89 21.37 -7.06 9.71
C LEU A 89 22.19 -5.94 9.07
N GLU A 90 21.58 -5.08 8.25
CA GLU A 90 22.32 -4.08 7.46
C GLU A 90 22.46 -2.74 8.19
N LEU A 91 21.47 -2.35 9.00
CA LEU A 91 21.43 -1.04 9.65
C LEU A 91 21.39 -1.12 11.19
N GLY A 92 21.15 -2.30 11.78
CA GLY A 92 20.98 -2.44 13.23
C GLY A 92 19.74 -1.74 13.78
N ILE A 93 18.71 -1.58 12.95
CA ILE A 93 17.47 -0.88 13.31
C ILE A 93 16.25 -1.77 13.13
N GLU A 94 15.22 -1.50 13.92
CA GLU A 94 13.91 -2.11 13.73
C GLU A 94 13.09 -1.38 12.64
N PRO A 95 12.09 -2.06 12.05
CA PRO A 95 11.10 -1.41 11.19
C PRO A 95 10.40 -0.23 11.86
N GLY A 96 10.12 0.80 11.07
CA GLY A 96 9.41 1.99 11.48
C GLY A 96 7.97 1.72 11.96
N PRO A 97 7.34 2.70 12.64
CA PRO A 97 6.05 2.52 13.29
C PRO A 97 4.93 2.11 12.31
N ALA A 98 4.89 2.67 11.10
CA ALA A 98 3.87 2.35 10.11
C ALA A 98 3.91 0.88 9.67
N LEU A 99 5.11 0.31 9.47
CA LEU A 99 5.28 -1.08 9.07
C LEU A 99 4.94 -2.05 10.22
N ARG A 100 5.31 -1.69 11.45
CA ARG A 100 4.94 -2.43 12.66
C ARG A 100 3.43 -2.42 12.92
N GLU A 101 2.78 -1.28 12.73
CA GLU A 101 1.32 -1.15 12.87
C GLU A 101 0.59 -2.03 11.84
N LEU A 102 1.01 -1.98 10.57
CA LEU A 102 0.44 -2.85 9.54
C LEU A 102 0.63 -4.33 9.88
N HIS A 103 1.80 -4.73 10.38
CA HIS A 103 2.06 -6.10 10.81
C HIS A 103 1.09 -6.53 11.91
N GLN A 104 0.86 -5.71 12.94
CA GLN A 104 -0.10 -6.01 14.00
C GLN A 104 -1.53 -6.14 13.49
N ARG A 105 -1.98 -5.21 12.64
CA ARG A 105 -3.32 -5.26 12.04
C ARG A 105 -3.52 -6.52 11.18
N ILE A 106 -2.49 -6.97 10.47
CA ILE A 106 -2.52 -8.24 9.75
C ILE A 106 -2.57 -9.43 10.71
N LEU A 107 -1.86 -9.39 11.85
CA LEU A 107 -1.95 -10.43 12.89
C LEU A 107 -3.34 -10.51 13.53
N GLU A 108 -4.04 -9.39 13.63
CA GLU A 108 -5.39 -9.31 14.22
C GLU A 108 -6.51 -9.64 13.23
N ASP A 109 -6.18 -9.88 11.95
CA ASP A 109 -7.16 -10.02 10.87
C ASP A 109 -8.09 -8.81 10.71
N ASP A 110 -7.53 -7.62 10.84
CA ASP A 110 -8.29 -6.37 10.74
C ASP A 110 -8.96 -6.23 9.37
N THR A 111 -10.28 -6.39 9.34
CA THR A 111 -11.10 -6.34 8.14
C THR A 111 -11.05 -4.97 7.45
N THR A 112 -10.72 -3.89 8.16
CA THR A 112 -10.59 -2.56 7.56
C THR A 112 -9.43 -2.49 6.55
N LEU A 113 -8.43 -3.39 6.65
CA LEU A 113 -7.35 -3.49 5.66
C LEU A 113 -7.85 -3.97 4.29
N THR A 114 -8.99 -4.65 4.21
CA THR A 114 -9.56 -5.15 2.93
C THR A 114 -10.45 -4.12 2.22
N ALA A 115 -10.87 -3.05 2.91
CA ALA A 115 -11.69 -2.02 2.31
C ALA A 115 -10.92 -1.26 1.21
N ALA A 116 -11.40 -1.32 -0.03
CA ALA A 116 -10.95 -0.45 -1.11
C ALA A 116 -11.78 0.84 -1.08
N LEU A 117 -11.14 2.00 -1.31
CA LEU A 117 -11.87 3.28 -1.38
C LEU A 117 -12.98 3.27 -2.46
N GLY A 118 -12.88 2.38 -3.45
CA GLY A 118 -13.90 2.19 -4.49
C GLY A 118 -15.17 1.43 -4.07
N SER A 119 -15.17 0.67 -2.96
CA SER A 119 -16.40 -0.01 -2.52
C SER A 119 -17.37 0.95 -1.82
N ALA A 120 -16.86 1.99 -1.17
CA ALA A 120 -17.69 2.99 -0.49
C ALA A 120 -18.40 3.95 -1.47
N HIS A 121 -17.82 4.24 -2.64
CA HIS A 121 -18.40 5.22 -3.58
C HIS A 121 -19.55 4.68 -4.44
N THR A 122 -19.80 3.36 -4.42
CA THR A 122 -20.90 2.75 -5.18
C THR A 122 -22.20 2.67 -4.37
N GLU A 123 -22.15 2.70 -3.04
CA GLU A 123 -23.34 2.66 -2.18
C GLU A 123 -24.06 4.01 -2.06
N GLU A 124 -23.33 5.14 -2.13
CA GLU A 124 -23.94 6.48 -2.04
C GLU A 124 -24.67 6.94 -3.33
N LEU A 125 -24.38 6.35 -4.49
CA LEU A 125 -25.02 6.72 -5.77
C LEU A 125 -26.25 5.85 -6.12
N GLY A 126 -26.61 4.87 -5.28
CA GLY A 126 -27.77 4.00 -5.45
C GLY A 126 -28.96 4.27 -4.52
N HIS A 127 -28.77 5.01 -3.42
CA HIS A 127 -29.85 5.29 -2.46
C HIS A 127 -30.63 6.56 -2.84
N GLY A 128 -31.12 6.58 -4.09
CA GLY A 128 -32.09 7.55 -4.54
C GLY A 128 -33.37 7.44 -3.72
N MET A 129 -33.56 8.41 -2.81
CA MET A 129 -34.81 9.12 -2.60
C MET A 129 -36.06 8.36 -3.07
N SER A 130 -36.58 7.43 -2.26
CA SER A 130 -37.97 7.00 -2.41
C SER A 130 -38.84 8.01 -1.67
N PRO A 131 -39.65 8.85 -2.36
CA PRO A 131 -40.52 9.79 -1.67
C PRO A 131 -41.60 8.98 -0.94
N ALA A 132 -41.73 9.29 0.34
CA ALA A 132 -42.69 8.70 1.24
C ALA A 132 -44.09 8.60 0.63
N ALA A 133 -44.54 7.37 0.37
CA ALA A 133 -45.95 7.06 0.24
C ALA A 133 -46.59 7.10 1.63
N ARG A 134 -46.96 8.30 2.08
CA ARG A 134 -47.96 8.47 3.14
C ARG A 134 -49.33 8.06 2.61
N ARG A 135 -49.79 6.86 2.97
CA ARG A 135 -51.22 6.49 3.13
C ARG A 135 -51.25 5.34 4.17
N SER A 136 -51.64 5.62 5.41
CA SER A 136 -53.02 5.61 5.93
C SER A 136 -53.59 4.19 6.08
N GLY A 137 -53.87 3.82 7.35
CA GLY A 137 -54.68 2.66 7.76
C GLY A 137 -53.90 1.34 7.79
N SER A 138 -54.03 0.45 8.77
CA SER A 138 -54.92 0.40 9.93
C SER A 138 -54.46 -0.80 10.78
N ARG A 139 -54.62 -0.68 12.11
CA ARG A 139 -55.18 -1.75 12.97
C ARG A 139 -54.34 -3.03 13.11
N TRP A 140 -53.51 -3.07 14.14
CA TRP A 140 -53.25 -4.31 14.89
C TRP A 140 -54.04 -4.22 16.19
N VAL A 141 -55.12 -5.00 16.27
CA VAL A 141 -55.92 -5.21 17.49
C VAL A 141 -55.20 -6.29 18.31
N ALA A 142 -55.26 -6.17 19.64
CA ALA A 142 -54.87 -7.25 20.56
C ALA A 142 -55.74 -8.50 20.39
#